data_AF-A0AA35G857-F1
#
_entry.id   AF-A0AA35G857-F1
#
_cell.length_a   1.000
_cell.length_b   1.000
_cell.length_c   1.000
_cell.angle_alpha   90.00
_cell.angle_beta   90.00
_cell.angle_gamma   90.00
#
_symmetry.space_group_name_H-M   'P 1'
#
loop_
_entity.id
_entity.type
_entity.pdbx_description
1 polymer ?
#
loop_
_entity_poly.entity_id
_entity_poly.type
_entity_poly.pdbx_seq_one_letter_code
_entity_poly.pdbx_strand_id
1 'polypeptide(L)' 'MARAKRGARPKPPTPLDLLKLQIAEEVGLGDKVREQGWGMLTAAESGRVGGLLGRRLRQMGLTVGPRGTLLRAEGS' A
#
# COMPACT_ATOMS: atom_id res chain seq x y z
N MET A 1 0.79 15.19 24.24
CA MET A 1 -0.34 15.28 23.29
C MET A 1 -0.44 13.96 22.54
N ALA A 2 -1.45 13.13 22.85
CA ALA A 2 -1.67 11.85 22.18
C ALA A 2 -2.12 12.11 20.72
N ARG A 3 -1.30 11.71 19.74
CA ARG A 3 -1.70 11.74 18.32
C ARG A 3 -2.85 10.76 18.13
N ALA A 4 -4.03 11.32 17.89
CA ALA A 4 -5.29 10.62 17.74
C ALA A 4 -5.17 9.37 16.86
N LYS A 5 -5.56 8.21 17.43
CA LYS A 5 -5.92 6.99 16.70
C LYS A 5 -6.98 7.36 15.65
N ARG A 6 -6.57 7.57 14.40
CA ARG A 6 -7.52 7.62 13.28
C ARG A 6 -8.01 6.20 13.07
N GLY A 7 -9.14 5.87 13.69
CA GLY A 7 -9.96 4.73 13.30
C GLY A 7 -10.30 4.90 11.82
N ALA A 8 -9.52 4.24 10.96
CA ALA A 8 -9.85 4.10 9.57
C ALA A 8 -11.12 3.25 9.53
N ARG A 9 -12.25 3.90 9.25
CA ARG A 9 -13.50 3.22 8.88
C ARG A 9 -13.15 2.11 7.88
N PRO A 10 -13.70 0.90 7.98
CA PRO A 10 -13.43 -0.18 7.03
C PRO A 10 -14.00 0.24 5.68
N LYS A 11 -13.21 0.98 4.91
CA LYS A 11 -13.44 1.17 3.49
C LYS A 11 -13.12 -0.17 2.84
N PRO A 12 -13.90 -0.62 1.84
CA PRO A 12 -13.58 -1.84 1.12
C PRO A 12 -12.11 -1.76 0.66
N PRO A 13 -11.28 -2.78 0.96
CA PRO A 13 -9.88 -2.74 0.63
C PRO A 13 -9.76 -2.51 -0.87
N THR A 14 -9.11 -1.42 -1.24
CA THR A 14 -8.91 -1.11 -2.65
C THR A 14 -7.91 -2.11 -3.23
N PRO A 15 -7.91 -2.34 -4.55
CA PRO A 15 -6.92 -3.23 -5.16
C PRO A 15 -5.49 -2.77 -4.88
N LEU A 16 -5.29 -1.45 -4.73
CA LEU A 16 -4.02 -0.87 -4.29
C LEU A 16 -3.64 -1.28 -2.86
N ASP A 17 -4.59 -1.32 -1.92
CA ASP A 17 -4.32 -1.71 -0.53
C ASP A 17 -3.99 -3.20 -0.42
N LEU A 18 -4.64 -4.05 -1.21
CA LEU A 18 -4.29 -5.47 -1.32
C LEU A 18 -2.87 -5.65 -1.85
N LEU A 19 -2.49 -4.90 -2.90
CA LEU A 19 -1.14 -4.98 -3.46
C LEU A 19 -0.07 -4.52 -2.45
N LYS A 20 -0.35 -3.45 -1.70
CA LYS A 20 0.53 -2.97 -0.62
C LYS A 20 0.74 -4.04 0.45
N LEU A 21 -0.31 -4.74 0.86
CA LEU A 21 -0.22 -5.82 1.84
C LEU A 21 0.61 -6.99 1.30
N GLN A 22 0.38 -7.42 0.05
CA GLN A 22 1.20 -8.44 -0.59
C GLN A 22 2.69 -8.06 -0.63
N ILE A 23 2.99 -6.82 -1.01
CA ILE A 23 4.38 -6.34 -1.05
C ILE A 23 4.97 -6.25 0.35
N ALA A 24 4.19 -5.81 1.34
CA ALA A 24 4.62 -5.81 2.73
C ALA A 24 4.98 -7.22 3.19
N GLU A 25 4.18 -8.23 2.85
CA GLU A 25 4.49 -9.64 3.09
C GLU A 25 5.76 -10.07 2.34
N GLU A 26 5.92 -9.71 1.06
CA GLU A 26 7.13 -10.02 0.27
C GLU A 26 8.42 -9.45 0.89
N VAL A 27 8.36 -8.27 1.52
CA VAL A 27 9.52 -7.64 2.17
C VAL A 27 9.70 -8.02 3.64
N GLY A 28 8.85 -8.91 4.18
CA GLY A 28 8.89 -9.33 5.59
C GLY A 28 8.33 -8.31 6.58
N LEU A 29 7.57 -7.32 6.10
CA LEU A 29 6.86 -6.32 6.92
C LEU A 29 5.38 -6.62 7.07
N GLY A 30 4.86 -7.66 6.41
CA GLY A 30 3.44 -8.04 6.43
C GLY A 30 2.92 -8.28 7.85
N ASP A 31 3.63 -9.11 8.61
CA ASP A 31 3.28 -9.40 10.01
C ASP A 31 3.32 -8.14 10.88
N LYS A 32 4.36 -7.32 10.71
CA LYS A 32 4.52 -6.04 11.43
C LYS A 32 3.38 -5.07 11.13
N VAL A 33 2.96 -4.96 9.87
CA VAL A 33 1.81 -4.14 9.47
C VAL A 33 0.50 -4.70 10.01
N ARG A 34 0.36 -6.04 10.04
CA ARG A 34 -0.85 -6.70 10.54
C ARG A 34 -1.01 -6.56 12.06
N GLU A 35 0.08 -6.69 12.80
CA GLU A 35 0.09 -6.62 14.26
C GLU A 35 0.19 -5.18 14.78
N GLN A 36 1.09 -4.38 14.22
CA GLN A 36 1.44 -3.04 14.72
C GLN A 36 0.87 -1.90 13.88
N GLY A 37 0.41 -2.19 12.66
CA GLY A 37 -0.11 -1.21 11.72
C GLY A 37 0.99 -0.49 10.92
N TRP A 38 0.58 0.13 9.79
CA TRP A 38 1.46 0.93 8.94
C TRP A 38 2.17 2.08 9.67
N GLY A 39 1.62 2.56 10.79
CA GLY A 39 2.20 3.63 11.59
C GLY A 39 3.43 3.25 12.40
N MET A 40 3.72 1.95 12.56
CA MET A 40 4.91 1.43 13.24
C MET A 40 6.06 1.11 12.27
N LEU A 41 5.82 1.24 10.96
CA LEU A 41 6.89 1.19 9.98
C LEU A 41 7.67 2.51 9.96
N THR A 42 8.98 2.39 9.79
CA THR A 42 9.86 3.52 9.52
C THR A 42 9.60 4.09 8.11
N ALA A 43 10.06 5.32 7.88
CA ALA A 43 9.99 5.95 6.55
C ALA A 43 10.72 5.10 5.49
N ALA A 44 11.80 4.43 5.87
CA ALA A 44 12.55 3.54 4.97
C ALA A 44 11.75 2.28 4.61
N GLU A 45 11.13 1.62 5.60
CA GLU A 45 10.30 0.43 5.42
C GLU A 45 9.06 0.72 4.56
N SER A 46 8.28 1.74 4.95
CA SER A 46 7.09 2.17 4.21
C SER A 46 7.44 2.70 2.81
N GLY A 47 8.56 3.39 2.66
CA GLY A 47 9.10 3.84 1.37
C GLY A 47 9.50 2.69 0.45
N ARG A 48 10.09 1.62 1.00
CA ARG A 48 10.45 0.42 0.22
C ARG A 48 9.22 -0.28 -0.35
N VAL A 49 8.17 -0.44 0.46
CA VAL A 49 6.88 -0.99 0.02
C VAL A 49 6.25 -0.10 -1.06
N GLY A 50 6.19 1.22 -0.84
CA GLY A 50 5.64 2.17 -1.82
C GLY A 50 6.42 2.22 -3.14
N GLY A 51 7.75 2.11 -3.10
CA GLY A 51 8.60 2.07 -4.28
C GLY A 51 8.40 0.79 -5.10
N LEU A 52 8.34 -0.38 -4.44
CA LEU A 52 8.03 -1.65 -5.09
C LEU A 52 6.62 -1.66 -5.68
N LEU A 53 5.65 -1.07 -4.97
CA LEU A 53 4.28 -0.90 -5.46
C LEU A 53 4.26 -0.12 -6.77
N GLY A 54 4.90 1.06 -6.79
CA GLY A 54 5.00 1.87 -8.00
C GLY A 54 5.69 1.15 -9.16
N ARG A 55 6.76 0.39 -8.87
CA ARG A 55 7.46 -0.41 -9.88
C ARG A 55 6.58 -1.52 -10.45
N ARG A 56 5.86 -2.26 -9.59
CA ARG A 56 4.95 -3.35 -9.98
C ARG A 56 3.82 -2.82 -10.85
N LEU A 57 3.22 -1.69 -10.46
CA LEU A 57 2.18 -1.02 -11.21
C LEU A 57 2.68 -0.61 -12.60
N ARG A 58 3.84 0.04 -12.71
CA ARG A 58 4.45 0.39 -14.00
C ARG A 58 4.74 -0.84 -14.87
N GLN A 59 5.23 -1.93 -14.29
CA GLN A 59 5.49 -3.19 -15.03
C GLN A 59 4.22 -3.84 -15.55
N MET A 60 3.13 -3.79 -14.78
CA MET A 60 1.82 -4.31 -15.18
C MET A 60 1.06 -3.37 -16.12
N GLY A 61 1.63 -2.19 -16.43
CA GLY A 61 0.89 -1.14 -17.14
C GLY A 61 -0.33 -0.69 -16.35
N LEU A 62 -0.27 -0.67 -15.03
CA LEU A 62 -1.32 -0.19 -14.15
C LEU A 62 -0.94 1.19 -13.59
N THR A 63 -1.93 2.07 -13.47
CA THR A 63 -1.81 3.36 -12.81
C THR A 63 -2.78 3.43 -11.64
N VAL A 64 -2.41 4.20 -10.61
CA VAL A 64 -3.27 4.43 -9.46
C VAL A 64 -4.28 5.50 -9.83
N GLY A 65 -5.53 5.08 -9.99
CA GLY A 65 -6.66 5.96 -10.23
C GLY A 65 -7.19 6.64 -8.96
N PRO A 66 -8.16 7.55 -9.12
CA PRO A 66 -8.81 8.23 -8.00
C PRO A 66 -9.45 7.21 -7.06
N ARG A 67 -9.26 7.43 -5.75
CA ARG A 67 -9.70 6.53 -4.65
C ARG A 67 -9.00 5.17 -4.56
N GLY A 68 -7.81 4.99 -5.15
CA GLY A 68 -7.04 3.74 -5.02
C GLY A 68 -7.48 2.63 -5.97
N THR A 69 -8.21 2.98 -7.04
CA THR A 69 -8.48 2.07 -8.15
C THR A 69 -7.19 1.77 -8.92
N LEU A 70 -7.06 0.58 -9.46
CA LEU A 70 -5.98 0.24 -10.38
C LEU A 70 -6.56 0.30 -11.79
N LEU A 71 -6.18 1.33 -12.53
CA LEU A 71 -6.58 1.49 -13.91
C LEU A 71 -5.49 0.91 -14.79
N ARG A 72 -5.86 0.17 -15.83
CA ARG A 72 -4.89 -0.19 -16.86
C ARG A 72 -4.54 1.07 -17.64
N ALA A 73 -3.26 1.35 -17.76
CA ALA A 73 -2.74 2.24 -18.78
C ALA A 73 -2.97 1.52 -20.11
N GLU A 74 -4.19 1.67 -20.64
CA GLU A 74 -4.50 1.30 -22.01
C GLU A 74 -3.53 2.10 -22.89
N GLY A 75 -2.61 1.38 -23.53
CA GLY A 75 -1.67 1.97 -24.47
C GLY A 75 -2.43 2.63 -25.61
N SER A 76 -2.05 3.87 -25.90
CA SER A 76 -2.40 4.56 -27.13
C SER A 76 -1.72 3.95 -28.34
#